data_AF-A0A1M4ITC8-F1
#
_entry.id   AF-A0A1M4ITC8-F1
#
_cell.length_a   1.000
_cell.length_b   1.000
_cell.length_c   1.000
_cell.angle_alpha   90.00
_cell.angle_beta   90.00
_cell.angle_gamma   90.00
#
_symmetry.space_group_name_H-M   'P 1'
#
loop_
_entity.id
_entity.type
_entity.pdbx_description
1 polymer ?
#
loop_
_entity_poly.entity_id
_entity_poly.type
_entity_poly.pdbx_seq_one_letter_code
_entity_poly.pdbx_strand_id
1 'polypeptide(L)'
;MTTKKYDSRSRYLRAGISSDTGSTVAFPTVTAVPPDTSTTTTPTVTTSPPGGGGGELEQNPNCSSPTRSVDNQFISDREGGQQLTGYVPSGNSGVTIATGIDLNGRTQSSMSELGWPQSLIDQLLPYCSVTGEDAKALIARSPLTITTDQANLMDNSVMQKTYDRLANAYDGATTFTDFDRLPSNTQTALADLAYQYGDGSNLAVRAPNFWSQITSGDWTGAIQNLRNFGDDFSTRRNAEADLIQKDVNSYVMPTSDNPCT
;
A
#
# COMPACT_ATOMS: atom_id res chain seq x y z
N MET A 1 -13.65 -27.98 16.09
CA MET A 1 -12.86 -27.34 15.02
C MET A 1 -12.77 -25.87 15.37
N THR A 2 -11.64 -25.45 15.93
CA THR A 2 -11.49 -24.16 16.60
C THR A 2 -10.58 -23.29 15.74
N THR A 3 -11.16 -22.36 14.99
CA THR A 3 -10.41 -21.33 14.27
C THR A 3 -9.77 -20.39 15.30
N LYS A 4 -8.44 -20.49 15.47
CA LYS A 4 -7.65 -19.50 16.22
C LYS A 4 -7.77 -18.17 15.48
N LYS A 5 -8.57 -17.23 16.00
CA LYS A 5 -8.48 -15.82 15.62
C LYS A 5 -7.23 -15.25 16.30
N TYR A 6 -6.23 -14.92 15.49
CA TYR A 6 -4.92 -14.44 15.91
C TYR A 6 -4.98 -12.95 16.24
N ASP A 7 -4.37 -12.60 17.37
CA ASP A 7 -4.19 -11.26 17.93
C ASP A 7 -3.15 -10.49 17.09
N SER A 8 -3.59 -9.44 16.40
CA SER A 8 -2.76 -8.66 15.48
C SER A 8 -2.21 -7.35 16.07
N ARG A 9 -2.48 -6.99 17.34
CA ARG A 9 -2.19 -5.60 17.79
C ARG A 9 -1.52 -5.41 19.15
N SER A 10 -1.03 -6.46 19.80
CA SER A 10 -0.12 -6.30 20.93
C SER A 10 1.35 -6.43 20.48
N ARG A 11 1.91 -5.35 19.88
CA ARG A 11 3.34 -4.94 19.86
C ARG A 11 3.67 -4.05 18.65
N TYR A 12 3.21 -2.79 18.65
CA TYR A 12 3.94 -1.73 17.92
C TYR A 12 4.97 -1.09 18.85
N LEU A 13 5.98 -1.87 19.25
CA LEU A 13 7.17 -1.36 19.93
C LEU A 13 8.41 -2.03 19.34
N ARG A 14 9.24 -1.19 18.71
CA ARG A 14 10.63 -1.42 18.27
C ARG A 14 10.84 -2.52 17.22
N ALA A 15 10.86 -2.11 15.95
CA ALA A 15 11.86 -2.67 15.05
C ALA A 15 13.23 -2.35 15.67
N GLY A 16 13.86 -3.37 16.24
CA GLY A 16 15.19 -3.25 16.80
C GLY A 16 16.15 -2.82 15.70
N ILE A 17 16.89 -1.75 15.98
CA ILE A 17 18.14 -1.44 15.30
C ILE A 17 19.05 -2.63 15.60
N SER A 18 19.17 -3.58 14.68
CA SER A 18 20.19 -4.62 14.77
C SER A 18 21.51 -3.97 14.42
N SER A 19 22.23 -3.51 15.45
CA SER A 19 23.65 -3.22 15.35
C SER A 19 24.41 -4.55 15.38
N ASP A 20 24.36 -5.31 14.29
CA ASP A 20 25.28 -6.41 14.08
C ASP A 20 26.38 -5.94 13.12
N THR A 21 27.46 -5.44 13.72
CA THR A 21 28.72 -5.20 13.06
C THR A 21 29.43 -6.53 12.87
N GLY A 22 29.30 -7.16 11.70
CA GLY A 22 30.25 -8.21 11.32
C GLY A 22 29.75 -9.27 10.35
N SER A 23 29.75 -8.95 9.05
CA SER A 23 30.39 -9.78 8.02
C SER A 23 30.32 -9.07 6.69
N THR A 24 31.47 -8.58 6.23
CA THR A 24 31.64 -8.00 4.90
C THR A 24 31.43 -9.09 3.84
N VAL A 25 30.23 -9.15 3.28
CA VAL A 25 30.01 -9.89 2.04
C VAL A 25 30.50 -8.98 0.91
N ALA A 26 31.65 -9.30 0.34
CA ALA A 26 32.17 -8.61 -0.83
C ALA A 26 31.25 -8.92 -2.02
N PHE A 27 30.60 -7.88 -2.56
CA PHE A 27 29.92 -7.98 -3.85
C PHE A 27 30.97 -8.13 -4.96
N PRO A 28 30.74 -8.96 -5.99
CA PRO A 28 31.63 -9.03 -7.14
C PRO A 28 31.68 -7.68 -7.86
N THR A 29 32.89 -7.17 -8.09
CA THR A 29 33.11 -5.96 -8.89
C THR A 29 32.65 -6.22 -10.32
N VAL A 30 31.53 -5.61 -10.73
CA VAL A 30 31.14 -5.54 -12.13
C VAL A 30 32.04 -4.51 -12.81
N THR A 31 33.03 -4.99 -13.57
CA THR A 31 33.79 -4.14 -14.47
C THR A 31 32.89 -3.79 -15.65
N ALA A 32 32.38 -2.56 -15.68
CA ALA A 32 31.69 -2.03 -16.84
C ALA A 32 32.64 -2.05 -18.05
N VAL A 33 32.29 -2.83 -19.07
CA VAL A 33 32.94 -2.77 -20.38
C VAL A 33 32.46 -1.47 -21.05
N PRO A 34 33.35 -0.53 -21.40
CA PRO A 34 32.94 0.69 -22.10
C PRO A 34 32.38 0.35 -23.49
N PRO A 35 31.31 1.01 -23.94
CA PRO A 35 30.80 0.80 -25.29
C PRO A 35 31.80 1.30 -26.34
N ASP A 36 31.96 0.48 -27.37
CA ASP A 36 32.84 0.65 -28.53
C ASP A 36 32.52 1.96 -29.29
N THR A 37 33.49 2.86 -29.40
CA THR A 37 33.38 4.12 -30.14
C THR A 37 33.92 3.95 -31.56
N SER A 38 33.04 3.54 -32.49
CA SER A 38 33.30 3.65 -33.93
C SER A 38 32.16 4.34 -34.67
N THR A 39 32.41 5.62 -34.96
CA THR A 39 32.03 6.43 -36.13
C THR A 39 30.64 6.22 -36.77
N THR A 40 29.79 7.25 -36.75
CA THR A 40 29.02 7.68 -37.94
C THR A 40 28.68 9.17 -37.86
N THR A 41 29.06 9.84 -38.95
CA THR A 41 28.84 11.19 -39.48
C THR A 41 27.63 12.03 -39.02
N THR A 42 27.93 13.29 -38.71
CA THR A 42 27.04 14.46 -38.59
C THR A 42 26.31 14.81 -39.90
N PRO A 43 25.04 15.26 -39.84
CA PRO A 43 24.57 16.29 -40.75
C PRO A 43 24.15 17.57 -40.00
N THR A 44 24.48 18.67 -40.65
CA THR A 44 24.35 20.08 -40.28
C THR A 44 22.90 20.47 -39.95
N VAL A 45 22.67 21.10 -38.78
CA VAL A 45 21.43 21.82 -38.47
C VAL A 45 21.71 23.31 -38.42
N THR A 46 21.02 24.04 -39.29
CA THR A 46 21.01 25.50 -39.41
C THR A 46 20.27 26.14 -38.24
N THR A 47 20.83 27.23 -37.74
CA THR A 47 20.40 28.03 -36.59
C THR A 47 19.09 28.79 -36.81
N SER A 48 18.23 28.85 -35.79
CA SER A 48 17.34 29.99 -35.46
C SER A 48 16.85 29.92 -34.00
N PRO A 49 16.92 31.00 -33.18
CA PRO A 49 16.29 31.09 -31.85
C PRO A 49 15.15 32.15 -31.82
N PRO A 50 14.45 32.37 -30.69
CA PRO A 50 13.87 31.43 -29.71
C PRO A 50 12.35 31.64 -29.55
N GLY A 51 11.60 30.59 -29.19
CA GLY A 51 10.17 30.68 -28.84
C GLY A 51 9.88 29.88 -27.58
N GLY A 52 9.47 30.56 -26.52
CA GLY A 52 9.19 29.95 -25.22
C GLY A 52 7.97 29.04 -25.25
N GLY A 53 8.08 27.91 -24.57
CA GLY A 53 6.99 26.97 -24.29
C GLY A 53 7.52 25.92 -23.32
N GLY A 54 6.93 25.84 -22.13
CA GLY A 54 7.27 24.82 -21.15
C GLY A 54 7.04 23.44 -21.76
N GLY A 55 8.09 22.63 -21.80
CA GLY A 55 7.99 21.23 -22.23
C GLY A 55 7.21 20.44 -21.18
N GLU A 56 5.93 20.20 -21.44
CA GLU A 56 5.32 18.94 -21.03
C GLU A 56 6.11 17.83 -21.73
N LEU A 57 6.63 16.90 -20.94
CA LEU A 57 7.25 15.67 -21.44
C LEU A 57 6.22 14.99 -22.36
N GLU A 58 6.53 14.85 -23.65
CA GLU A 58 5.62 14.21 -24.62
C GLU A 58 5.20 12.84 -24.10
N GLN A 59 3.88 12.65 -23.94
CA GLN A 59 3.31 11.37 -23.52
C GLN A 59 3.66 10.30 -24.57
N ASN A 60 4.35 9.24 -24.16
CA ASN A 60 4.63 8.10 -25.02
C ASN A 60 3.28 7.46 -25.45
N PRO A 61 2.95 7.44 -26.76
CA PRO A 61 1.65 7.01 -27.28
C PRO A 61 1.37 5.50 -27.11
N ASN A 62 2.35 4.72 -26.63
CA ASN A 62 2.19 3.31 -26.30
C ASN A 62 1.76 3.05 -24.85
N CYS A 63 1.69 4.09 -24.02
CA CYS A 63 1.22 3.96 -22.65
C CYS A 63 -0.31 4.03 -22.62
N SER A 64 -0.97 2.96 -22.15
CA SER A 64 -2.33 3.10 -21.64
C SER A 64 -2.34 4.21 -20.59
N SER A 65 -3.42 5.01 -20.53
CA SER A 65 -3.53 6.03 -19.48
C SER A 65 -3.37 5.37 -18.11
N PRO A 66 -2.69 6.02 -17.14
CA PRO A 66 -2.58 5.49 -15.78
C PRO A 66 -3.97 5.15 -15.25
N THR A 67 -4.15 3.93 -14.75
CA THR A 67 -5.43 3.49 -14.18
C THR A 67 -5.16 2.73 -12.90
N ARG A 68 -5.73 3.22 -11.80
CA ARG A 68 -5.78 2.47 -10.55
C ARG A 68 -6.73 1.29 -10.68
N SER A 69 -6.20 0.09 -10.45
CA SER A 69 -6.91 -1.19 -10.52
C SER A 69 -6.48 -2.09 -9.36
N VAL A 70 -6.89 -1.73 -8.14
CA VAL A 70 -6.69 -2.52 -6.93
C VAL A 70 -7.82 -3.54 -6.78
N ASP A 71 -7.48 -4.80 -6.48
CA ASP A 71 -8.44 -5.84 -6.13
C ASP A 71 -8.86 -5.71 -4.65
N ASN A 72 -9.96 -4.99 -4.42
CA ASN A 72 -10.52 -4.80 -3.08
C ASN A 72 -11.01 -6.10 -2.45
N GLN A 73 -11.37 -7.11 -3.25
CA GLN A 73 -11.80 -8.41 -2.72
C GLN A 73 -10.63 -9.14 -2.08
N PHE A 74 -9.45 -9.10 -2.71
CA PHE A 74 -8.23 -9.64 -2.13
C PHE A 74 -7.96 -9.05 -0.75
N ILE A 75 -8.07 -7.72 -0.61
CA ILE A 75 -7.85 -7.03 0.67
C ILE A 75 -8.92 -7.45 1.69
N SER A 76 -10.20 -7.49 1.28
CA SER A 76 -11.29 -7.90 2.16
C SER A 76 -11.12 -9.32 2.70
N ASP A 77 -10.72 -10.27 1.86
CA ASP A 77 -10.48 -11.65 2.26
C ASP A 77 -9.35 -11.76 3.31
N ARG A 78 -8.35 -10.89 3.26
CA ARG A 78 -7.24 -10.84 4.22
C ARG A 78 -7.58 -10.14 5.52
N GLU A 79 -8.53 -9.21 5.50
CA GLU A 79 -9.07 -8.53 6.70
C GLU A 79 -10.11 -9.37 7.44
N GLY A 80 -10.52 -10.52 6.88
CA GLY A 80 -11.52 -11.41 7.47
C GLY A 80 -12.95 -11.09 7.03
N GLY A 81 -13.09 -10.39 5.90
CA GLY A 81 -14.35 -10.02 5.26
C GLY A 81 -15.09 -8.89 5.96
N GLN A 82 -16.09 -8.35 5.26
CA GLN A 82 -16.93 -7.27 5.77
C GLN A 82 -17.83 -7.74 6.93
N GLN A 83 -17.72 -7.07 8.09
CA GLN A 83 -18.51 -7.34 9.28
C GLN A 83 -19.55 -6.23 9.51
N LEU A 84 -20.84 -6.58 9.47
CA LEU A 84 -21.92 -5.61 9.68
C LEU A 84 -22.19 -5.30 11.15
N THR A 85 -21.64 -6.11 12.06
CA THR A 85 -21.76 -5.91 13.50
C THR A 85 -20.40 -5.55 14.08
N GLY A 86 -20.38 -4.51 14.92
CA GLY A 86 -19.15 -4.07 15.59
C GLY A 86 -18.59 -5.17 16.50
N TYR A 87 -17.27 -5.31 16.51
CA TYR A 87 -16.54 -6.27 17.34
C TYR A 87 -15.25 -5.66 17.89
N VAL A 88 -14.61 -6.34 18.85
CA VAL A 88 -13.29 -5.93 19.38
C VAL A 88 -12.30 -7.07 19.09
N PRO A 89 -11.30 -6.86 18.20
CA PRO A 89 -10.42 -7.94 17.73
C PRO A 89 -9.43 -8.45 18.79
N SER A 90 -9.00 -7.60 19.73
CA SER A 90 -8.08 -7.99 20.81
C SER A 90 -8.24 -7.14 22.08
N GLY A 91 -7.56 -7.53 23.17
CA GLY A 91 -7.74 -6.94 24.51
C GLY A 91 -7.37 -5.45 24.64
N ASN A 92 -6.68 -4.86 23.66
CA ASN A 92 -6.34 -3.43 23.64
C ASN A 92 -6.95 -2.68 22.45
N SER A 93 -7.73 -3.37 21.62
CA SER A 93 -8.25 -2.79 20.37
C SER A 93 -9.50 -1.93 20.62
N GLY A 94 -9.76 -1.00 19.71
CA GLY A 94 -11.03 -0.30 19.61
C GLY A 94 -12.14 -1.18 19.04
N VAL A 95 -13.34 -0.61 18.96
CA VAL A 95 -14.43 -1.21 18.18
C VAL A 95 -14.07 -1.17 16.70
N THR A 96 -14.18 -2.31 16.04
CA THR A 96 -13.91 -2.51 14.61
C THR A 96 -15.20 -2.93 13.90
N ILE A 97 -15.39 -2.48 12.65
CA ILE A 97 -16.56 -2.81 11.82
C ILE A 97 -16.20 -2.83 10.33
N ALA A 98 -17.13 -3.23 9.47
CA ALA A 98 -16.96 -3.35 8.03
C ALA A 98 -15.72 -4.21 7.70
N THR A 99 -14.91 -3.83 6.71
CA THR A 99 -13.67 -4.55 6.37
C THR A 99 -12.51 -4.04 7.24
N GLY A 100 -12.55 -4.36 8.54
CA GLY A 100 -11.45 -4.07 9.47
C GLY A 100 -11.28 -2.60 9.85
N ILE A 101 -12.31 -1.76 9.69
CA ILE A 101 -12.28 -0.34 10.02
C ILE A 101 -12.33 -0.16 11.55
N ASP A 102 -11.18 0.21 12.13
CA ASP A 102 -11.08 0.60 13.53
C ASP A 102 -11.73 1.99 13.73
N LEU A 103 -12.62 2.09 14.72
CA LEU A 103 -13.30 3.33 15.07
C LEU A 103 -12.50 4.17 16.05
N ASN A 104 -11.54 3.58 16.77
CA ASN A 104 -10.76 4.30 17.78
C ASN A 104 -9.95 5.44 17.14
N GLY A 105 -10.04 6.63 17.73
CA GLY A 105 -9.38 7.83 17.25
C GLY A 105 -10.07 8.52 16.07
N ARG A 106 -11.16 7.97 15.52
CA ARG A 106 -11.96 8.67 14.52
C ARG A 106 -12.73 9.82 15.16
N THR A 107 -12.83 10.92 14.43
CA THR A 107 -13.59 12.10 14.83
C THR A 107 -14.72 12.35 13.83
N GLN A 108 -15.73 13.11 14.25
CA GLN A 108 -16.78 13.59 13.36
C GLN A 108 -16.20 14.26 12.10
N SER A 109 -15.17 15.11 12.24
CA SER A 109 -14.49 15.73 11.10
C SER A 109 -13.92 14.70 10.15
N SER A 110 -13.13 13.74 10.68
CA SER A 110 -12.47 12.72 9.85
C SER A 110 -13.44 11.84 9.08
N MET A 111 -14.62 11.56 9.65
CA MET A 111 -15.68 10.77 9.00
C MET A 111 -16.48 11.61 8.00
N SER A 112 -16.69 12.90 8.29
CA SER A 112 -17.33 13.83 7.35
C SER A 112 -16.46 14.07 6.12
N GLU A 113 -15.15 14.17 6.30
CA GLU A 113 -14.17 14.24 5.20
C GLU A 113 -14.16 12.98 4.31
N LEU A 114 -14.54 11.83 4.86
CA LEU A 114 -14.75 10.58 4.11
C LEU A 114 -16.12 10.54 3.41
N GLY A 115 -16.94 11.59 3.54
CA GLY A 115 -18.28 11.67 2.95
C GLY A 115 -19.34 10.82 3.65
N TRP A 116 -19.11 10.42 4.90
CA TRP A 116 -20.10 9.62 5.63
C TRP A 116 -21.30 10.49 6.05
N PRO A 117 -22.55 10.01 5.88
CA PRO A 117 -23.71 10.79 6.26
C PRO A 117 -23.78 10.99 7.77
N GLN A 118 -24.29 12.15 8.21
CA GLN A 118 -24.35 12.52 9.63
C GLN A 118 -25.02 11.44 10.49
N SER A 119 -26.06 10.78 9.99
CA SER A 119 -26.74 9.70 10.71
C SER A 119 -25.84 8.48 11.00
N LEU A 120 -24.94 8.13 10.07
CA LEU A 120 -23.95 7.08 10.29
C LEU A 120 -22.88 7.57 11.27
N ILE A 121 -22.43 8.82 11.14
CA ILE A 121 -21.46 9.42 12.05
C ILE A 121 -21.98 9.40 13.50
N ASP A 122 -23.20 9.89 13.72
CA ASP A 122 -23.84 9.92 15.04
C ASP A 122 -23.95 8.52 15.66
N GLN A 123 -24.20 7.51 14.80
CA GLN A 123 -24.23 6.11 15.21
C GLN A 123 -22.85 5.57 15.64
N LEU A 124 -21.77 6.00 14.99
CA LEU A 124 -20.41 5.50 15.23
C LEU A 124 -19.67 6.23 16.36
N LEU A 125 -19.93 7.53 16.55
CA LEU A 125 -19.24 8.39 17.52
C LEU A 125 -19.10 7.81 18.94
N PRO A 126 -20.12 7.14 19.52
CA PRO A 126 -19.99 6.56 20.86
C PRO A 126 -18.86 5.52 21.00
N TYR A 127 -18.44 4.92 19.89
CA TYR A 127 -17.44 3.84 19.87
C TYR A 127 -16.02 4.33 19.53
N CYS A 128 -15.86 5.61 19.19
CA CYS A 128 -14.61 6.15 18.66
C CYS A 128 -13.51 6.45 19.69
N SER A 129 -13.82 6.39 20.99
CA SER A 129 -12.87 6.73 22.06
C SER A 129 -12.77 5.65 23.14
N VAL A 130 -13.25 4.45 22.84
CA VAL A 130 -13.20 3.30 23.76
C VAL A 130 -12.29 2.22 23.20
N THR A 131 -11.55 1.56 24.10
CA THR A 131 -10.64 0.46 23.73
C THR A 131 -10.71 -0.65 24.78
N GLY A 132 -10.21 -1.83 24.43
CA GLY A 132 -10.05 -2.97 25.33
C GLY A 132 -11.34 -3.40 26.00
N GLU A 133 -11.31 -3.57 27.33
CA GLU A 133 -12.46 -4.05 28.09
C GLU A 133 -13.65 -3.06 28.05
N ASP A 134 -13.39 -1.76 28.02
CA ASP A 134 -14.45 -0.75 27.91
C ASP A 134 -15.17 -0.84 26.55
N ALA A 135 -14.43 -1.08 25.47
CA ALA A 135 -15.01 -1.31 24.15
C ALA A 135 -15.88 -2.58 24.13
N LYS A 136 -15.41 -3.67 24.74
CA LYS A 136 -16.18 -4.92 24.85
C LYS A 136 -17.47 -4.72 25.65
N ALA A 137 -17.39 -4.04 26.79
CA ALA A 137 -18.54 -3.73 27.63
C ALA A 137 -19.54 -2.81 26.90
N LEU A 138 -19.05 -1.83 26.14
CA LEU A 138 -19.90 -0.96 25.34
C LEU A 138 -20.65 -1.73 24.26
N ILE A 139 -19.98 -2.57 23.46
CA ILE A 139 -20.64 -3.39 22.43
C ILE A 139 -21.66 -4.35 23.04
N ALA A 140 -21.34 -4.97 24.19
CA ALA A 140 -22.26 -5.89 24.86
C ALA A 140 -23.54 -5.17 25.35
N ARG A 141 -23.42 -3.92 25.80
CA ARG A 141 -24.55 -3.11 26.29
C ARG A 141 -25.33 -2.42 25.17
N SER A 142 -24.63 -2.00 24.12
CA SER A 142 -25.15 -1.25 22.98
C SER A 142 -24.52 -1.82 21.71
N PRO A 143 -25.10 -2.88 21.13
CA PRO A 143 -24.57 -3.48 19.91
C PRO A 143 -24.58 -2.47 18.75
N LEU A 144 -23.44 -2.34 18.07
CA LEU A 144 -23.33 -1.57 16.84
C LEU A 144 -23.64 -2.47 15.64
N THR A 145 -24.61 -2.09 14.81
CA THR A 145 -24.91 -2.78 13.53
C THR A 145 -25.13 -1.76 12.42
N ILE A 146 -24.54 -2.00 11.26
CA ILE A 146 -24.70 -1.17 10.06
C ILE A 146 -25.33 -1.99 8.92
N THR A 147 -25.90 -1.30 7.93
CA THR A 147 -26.37 -1.95 6.70
C THR A 147 -25.19 -2.29 5.78
N THR A 148 -25.42 -3.18 4.82
CA THR A 148 -24.44 -3.47 3.76
C THR A 148 -24.07 -2.20 2.97
N ASP A 149 -25.03 -1.33 2.68
CA ASP A 149 -24.74 -0.07 1.96
C ASP A 149 -23.84 0.87 2.78
N GLN A 150 -24.07 0.97 4.09
CA GLN A 150 -23.20 1.73 4.99
C GLN A 150 -21.80 1.11 5.05
N ALA A 151 -21.70 -0.21 5.14
CA ALA A 151 -20.41 -0.91 5.16
C ALA A 151 -19.65 -0.71 3.85
N ASN A 152 -20.32 -0.81 2.69
CA ASN A 152 -19.73 -0.56 1.37
C ASN A 152 -19.26 0.89 1.23
N LEU A 153 -20.05 1.86 1.69
CA LEU A 153 -19.64 3.27 1.72
C LEU A 153 -18.37 3.45 2.56
N MET A 154 -18.36 2.88 3.77
CA MET A 154 -17.22 2.98 4.69
C MET A 154 -15.97 2.34 4.08
N ASP A 155 -16.07 1.12 3.56
CA ASP A 155 -14.97 0.39 2.95
C ASP A 155 -14.41 1.16 1.76
N ASN A 156 -15.26 1.56 0.80
CA ASN A 156 -14.83 2.27 -0.40
C ASN A 156 -14.12 3.59 -0.06
N SER A 157 -14.67 4.37 0.86
CA SER A 157 -14.09 5.67 1.23
C SER A 157 -12.75 5.55 1.96
N VAL A 158 -12.59 4.57 2.87
CA VAL A 158 -11.33 4.36 3.60
C VAL A 158 -10.28 3.76 2.67
N MET A 159 -10.64 2.77 1.88
CA MET A 159 -9.76 2.17 0.87
C MET A 159 -9.27 3.23 -0.12
N GLN A 160 -10.16 4.05 -0.68
CA GLN A 160 -9.78 5.11 -1.62
C GLN A 160 -8.79 6.10 -0.98
N LYS A 161 -9.06 6.56 0.25
CA LYS A 161 -8.16 7.46 0.97
C LYS A 161 -6.79 6.83 1.23
N THR A 162 -6.75 5.55 1.57
CA THR A 162 -5.50 4.79 1.72
C THR A 162 -4.76 4.71 0.39
N TYR A 163 -5.44 4.42 -0.72
CA TYR A 163 -4.82 4.30 -2.04
C TYR A 163 -4.30 5.64 -2.56
N ASP A 164 -5.03 6.74 -2.35
CA ASP A 164 -4.57 8.08 -2.73
C ASP A 164 -3.29 8.45 -1.97
N ARG A 165 -3.22 8.12 -0.68
CA ARG A 165 -2.00 8.36 0.13
C ARG A 165 -0.85 7.49 -0.34
N LEU A 166 -1.11 6.22 -0.60
CA LEU A 166 -0.11 5.28 -1.10
C LEU A 166 0.45 5.74 -2.45
N ALA A 167 -0.41 6.07 -3.41
CA ALA A 167 -0.03 6.55 -4.73
C ALA A 167 0.82 7.82 -4.63
N ASN A 168 0.36 8.84 -3.88
CA ASN A 168 1.12 10.06 -3.68
C ASN A 168 2.51 9.81 -3.05
N ALA A 169 2.60 8.89 -2.08
CA ALA A 169 3.87 8.54 -1.46
C ALA A 169 4.78 7.81 -2.44
N TYR A 170 4.22 6.88 -3.22
CA TYR A 170 4.94 6.09 -4.22
C TYR A 170 5.47 6.99 -5.33
N ASP A 171 4.62 7.83 -5.91
CA ASP A 171 4.96 8.76 -7.00
C ASP A 171 6.01 9.78 -6.56
N GLY A 172 6.00 10.18 -5.28
CA GLY A 172 7.03 11.04 -4.71
C GLY A 172 8.38 10.36 -4.45
N ALA A 173 8.45 9.03 -4.49
CA ALA A 173 9.64 8.24 -4.16
C ALA A 173 10.19 7.42 -5.34
N THR A 174 9.37 7.11 -6.34
CA THR A 174 9.71 6.32 -7.51
C THR A 174 10.68 7.03 -8.45
N THR A 175 11.53 6.28 -9.14
CA THR A 175 12.48 6.81 -10.14
C THR A 175 12.18 6.37 -11.57
N PHE A 176 11.12 5.58 -11.79
CA PHE A 176 10.84 4.98 -13.11
C PHE A 176 9.39 5.10 -13.55
N THR A 177 8.40 4.91 -12.66
CA THR A 177 6.97 5.02 -13.03
C THR A 177 6.07 5.36 -11.86
N ASP A 178 4.90 5.94 -12.15
CA ASP A 178 3.84 6.22 -11.17
C ASP A 178 3.10 4.95 -10.72
N PHE A 179 2.48 4.99 -9.55
CA PHE A 179 1.74 3.90 -8.94
C PHE A 179 0.62 3.36 -9.84
N ASP A 180 -0.17 4.26 -10.43
CA ASP A 180 -1.31 3.90 -11.29
C ASP A 180 -0.87 3.30 -12.64
N ARG A 181 0.44 3.22 -12.92
CA ARG A 181 1.02 2.52 -14.07
C ARG A 181 1.56 1.14 -13.70
N LEU A 182 1.62 0.78 -12.42
CA LEU A 182 1.98 -0.57 -12.01
C LEU A 182 0.87 -1.54 -12.44
N PRO A 183 1.19 -2.81 -12.71
CA PRO A 183 0.17 -3.81 -12.98
C PRO A 183 -0.73 -4.06 -11.77
N SER A 184 -1.96 -4.53 -12.02
CA SER A 184 -3.01 -4.61 -10.99
C SER A 184 -2.64 -5.48 -9.79
N ASN A 185 -1.91 -6.59 -9.98
CA ASN A 185 -1.53 -7.46 -8.85
C ASN A 185 -0.50 -6.73 -7.96
N THR A 186 0.45 -6.01 -8.55
CA THR A 186 1.42 -5.18 -7.83
C THR A 186 0.74 -4.03 -7.11
N GLN A 187 -0.15 -3.28 -7.77
CA GLN A 187 -0.96 -2.25 -7.09
C GLN A 187 -1.70 -2.83 -5.88
N THR A 188 -2.31 -4.01 -6.04
CA THR A 188 -3.05 -4.71 -4.98
C THR A 188 -2.13 -5.12 -3.83
N ALA A 189 -0.93 -5.62 -4.10
CA ALA A 189 0.03 -6.01 -3.07
C ALA A 189 0.47 -4.82 -2.20
N LEU A 190 0.79 -3.67 -2.82
CA LEU A 190 1.13 -2.47 -2.06
C LEU A 190 -0.08 -1.93 -1.28
N ALA A 191 -1.27 -1.96 -1.90
CA ALA A 191 -2.51 -1.51 -1.27
C ALA A 191 -2.90 -2.36 -0.05
N ASP A 192 -2.77 -3.69 -0.14
CA ASP A 192 -3.04 -4.61 0.99
C ASP A 192 -2.10 -4.35 2.17
N LEU A 193 -0.80 -4.22 1.88
CA LEU A 193 0.23 -3.91 2.85
C LEU A 193 0.01 -2.53 3.51
N ALA A 194 -0.31 -1.49 2.72
CA ALA A 194 -0.63 -0.16 3.23
C ALA A 194 -1.89 -0.16 4.10
N TYR A 195 -2.95 -0.84 3.66
CA TYR A 195 -4.20 -0.94 4.39
C TYR A 195 -4.01 -1.63 5.75
N GLN A 196 -3.24 -2.72 5.80
CA GLN A 196 -2.99 -3.44 7.05
C GLN A 196 -2.29 -2.56 8.09
N TYR A 197 -1.32 -1.74 7.68
CA TYR A 197 -0.64 -0.83 8.60
C TYR A 197 -1.46 0.42 8.95
N GLY A 198 -2.57 0.65 8.25
CA GLY A 198 -3.59 1.64 8.55
C GLY A 198 -3.35 3.00 7.90
N ASP A 199 -4.39 3.83 7.95
CA ASP A 199 -4.53 5.08 7.19
C ASP A 199 -3.40 6.11 7.44
N GLY A 200 -2.70 6.04 8.57
CA GLY A 200 -1.58 6.93 8.94
C GLY A 200 -0.19 6.31 8.74
N SER A 201 -0.10 5.11 8.19
CA SER A 201 1.16 4.41 8.01
C SER A 201 1.85 4.82 6.71
N ASN A 202 3.11 5.22 6.85
CA ASN A 202 3.99 5.46 5.73
C ASN A 202 4.85 4.20 5.55
N LEU A 203 4.69 3.48 4.43
CA LEU A 203 5.49 2.29 4.13
C LEU A 203 6.99 2.60 4.08
N ALA A 204 7.39 3.82 3.70
CA ALA A 204 8.78 4.26 3.79
C ALA A 204 9.35 4.22 5.22
N VAL A 205 8.49 4.37 6.23
CA VAL A 205 8.87 4.32 7.65
C VAL A 205 8.69 2.92 8.23
N ARG A 206 7.59 2.23 7.88
CA ARG A 206 7.24 0.92 8.44
C ARG A 206 8.03 -0.23 7.82
N ALA A 207 8.36 -0.11 6.53
CA ALA A 207 9.02 -1.15 5.75
C ALA A 207 10.09 -0.52 4.81
N PRO A 208 11.09 0.21 5.34
CA PRO A 208 11.99 1.05 4.55
C PRO A 208 12.75 0.27 3.45
N ASN A 209 13.18 -0.96 3.75
CA ASN A 209 13.88 -1.79 2.77
C ASN A 209 12.96 -2.21 1.61
N PHE A 210 11.77 -2.72 1.94
CA PHE A 210 10.78 -3.08 0.92
C PHE A 210 10.37 -1.86 0.09
N TRP A 211 10.15 -0.72 0.76
CA TRP A 211 9.81 0.53 0.11
C TRP A 211 10.89 0.98 -0.88
N SER A 212 12.15 1.00 -0.45
CA SER A 212 13.27 1.34 -1.33
C SER A 212 13.33 0.43 -2.57
N GLN A 213 13.10 -0.88 -2.40
CA GLN A 213 13.13 -1.85 -3.49
C GLN A 213 11.98 -1.63 -4.48
N ILE A 214 10.76 -1.49 -3.98
CA ILE A 214 9.57 -1.35 -4.82
C ILE A 214 9.50 0.00 -5.56
N THR A 215 10.12 1.06 -5.01
CA THR A 215 10.20 2.38 -5.66
C THR A 215 11.46 2.57 -6.52
N SER A 216 12.40 1.62 -6.53
CA SER A 216 13.56 1.63 -7.43
C SER A 216 13.48 0.59 -8.55
N GLY A 217 12.40 -0.20 -8.59
CA GLY A 217 12.22 -1.27 -9.58
C GLY A 217 12.97 -2.56 -9.27
N ASP A 218 13.50 -2.72 -8.05
CA ASP A 218 14.07 -3.99 -7.57
C ASP A 218 12.95 -4.97 -7.21
N TRP A 219 12.27 -5.49 -8.24
CA TRP A 219 11.14 -6.40 -8.09
C TRP A 219 11.52 -7.70 -7.40
N THR A 220 12.70 -8.24 -7.73
CA THR A 220 13.19 -9.49 -7.15
C THR A 220 13.49 -9.31 -5.67
N GLY A 221 14.18 -8.22 -5.30
CA GLY A 221 14.44 -7.89 -3.91
C GLY A 221 13.16 -7.61 -3.12
N ALA A 222 12.20 -6.87 -3.69
CA ALA A 222 10.92 -6.60 -3.05
C ALA A 222 10.13 -7.90 -2.76
N ILE A 223 10.09 -8.84 -3.71
CA ILE A 223 9.49 -10.16 -3.52
C ILE A 223 10.20 -10.91 -2.39
N GLN A 224 11.54 -11.02 -2.44
CA GLN A 224 12.31 -11.72 -1.41
C GLN A 224 12.12 -11.10 -0.02
N ASN A 225 11.96 -9.79 0.04
CA ASN A 225 11.68 -9.06 1.27
C ASN A 225 10.31 -9.44 1.84
N LEU A 226 9.25 -9.41 1.04
CA LEU A 226 7.91 -9.87 1.48
C LEU A 226 7.91 -11.34 1.93
N ARG A 227 8.67 -12.22 1.28
CA ARG A 227 8.81 -13.62 1.71
C ARG A 227 9.45 -13.76 3.10
N ASN A 228 10.30 -12.82 3.46
CA ASN A 228 11.09 -12.82 4.71
C ASN A 228 10.83 -11.57 5.55
N PHE A 229 9.59 -11.05 5.53
CA PHE A 229 9.27 -9.72 6.02
C PHE A 229 9.50 -9.55 7.53
N GLY A 230 9.36 -10.65 8.30
CA GLY A 230 9.66 -10.69 9.73
C GLY A 230 8.54 -10.22 10.66
N ASP A 231 7.35 -9.93 10.13
CA ASP A 231 6.16 -9.69 10.94
C ASP A 231 5.39 -10.99 11.26
N ASP A 232 4.35 -10.87 12.09
CA ASP A 232 3.50 -11.99 12.49
C ASP A 232 2.53 -12.43 11.36
N PHE A 233 2.58 -11.80 10.17
CA PHE A 233 1.64 -12.01 9.06
C PHE A 233 2.27 -12.70 7.84
N SER A 234 3.27 -13.54 8.06
CA SER A 234 4.02 -14.23 6.98
C SER A 234 3.15 -14.82 5.87
N THR A 235 2.02 -15.49 6.17
CA THR A 235 1.11 -16.01 5.13
C THR A 235 0.51 -14.90 4.25
N ARG A 236 0.16 -13.75 4.83
CA ARG A 236 -0.35 -12.58 4.09
C ARG A 236 0.75 -11.95 3.25
N ARG A 237 1.95 -11.74 3.83
CA ARG A 237 3.13 -11.21 3.12
C ARG A 237 3.51 -12.10 1.93
N ASN A 238 3.41 -13.43 2.08
CA ASN A 238 3.64 -14.37 0.99
C ASN A 238 2.60 -14.23 -0.15
N ALA A 239 1.32 -14.00 0.18
CA ALA A 239 0.30 -13.81 -0.84
C ALA A 239 0.49 -12.50 -1.62
N GLU A 240 0.90 -11.42 -0.97
CA GLU A 240 1.29 -10.17 -1.65
C GLU A 240 2.52 -10.39 -2.55
N ALA A 241 3.50 -11.17 -2.09
CA ALA A 241 4.65 -11.54 -2.91
C ALA A 241 4.25 -12.40 -4.12
N ASP A 242 3.25 -13.27 -4.00
CA ASP A 242 2.71 -14.05 -5.12
C ASP A 242 2.09 -13.15 -6.19
N LEU A 243 1.39 -12.09 -5.77
CA LEU A 243 0.82 -11.08 -6.66
C LEU A 243 1.90 -10.38 -7.50
N ILE A 244 2.95 -9.86 -6.86
CA ILE A 244 4.06 -9.19 -7.56
C ILE A 244 4.80 -10.19 -8.48
N GLN A 245 5.04 -11.41 -8.00
CA GLN A 245 5.70 -12.45 -8.80
C GLN A 245 4.90 -12.81 -10.05
N LYS A 246 3.57 -12.80 -9.99
CA LYS A 246 2.70 -13.07 -11.14
C LYS A 246 2.88 -12.01 -12.23
N ASP A 247 2.99 -10.73 -11.87
CA ASP A 247 3.23 -9.64 -12.82
C ASP A 247 4.63 -9.72 -13.43
N VAL A 248 5.66 -10.00 -12.60
CA VAL A 248 7.03 -10.25 -13.07
C VAL A 248 7.06 -11.39 -14.09
N ASN A 249 6.40 -12.52 -13.79
CA ASN A 249 6.36 -13.68 -14.66
C ASN A 249 5.55 -13.45 -15.94
N SER A 250 4.64 -12.47 -15.92
CA SER A 250 3.84 -12.08 -17.08
C SER A 250 4.54 -11.02 -17.94
N TYR A 251 5.73 -10.57 -17.56
CA TYR A 251 6.54 -9.56 -18.27
C TYR A 251 5.80 -8.22 -18.47
N VAL A 252 4.95 -7.85 -17.50
CA VAL A 252 4.20 -6.58 -17.49
C VAL A 252 4.78 -5.58 -16.50
N MET A 253 5.96 -5.85 -15.91
CA MET A 253 6.56 -4.93 -14.95
C MET A 253 7.28 -3.79 -15.67
N PRO A 254 7.00 -2.53 -15.30
CA PRO A 254 7.66 -1.37 -15.90
C PRO A 254 9.17 -1.35 -15.62
N THR A 255 9.91 -0.68 -16.50
CA THR A 255 11.37 -0.51 -16.44
C THR A 255 11.74 0.96 -16.67
N SER A 256 12.98 1.34 -16.39
CA SER A 256 13.49 2.70 -16.70
C SER A 256 13.38 3.04 -18.19
N ASP A 257 13.56 2.04 -19.05
CA ASP A 257 13.60 2.22 -20.51
C ASP A 257 12.20 2.10 -21.13
N ASN A 258 11.28 1.47 -20.42
CA ASN A 258 9.88 1.36 -20.80
C ASN A 258 8.97 1.42 -19.55
N PRO A 259 8.50 2.62 -19.16
CA PRO A 259 7.67 2.80 -17.97
C PRO A 259 6.21 2.37 -18.17
N CYS A 260 5.89 1.70 -19.28
CA CYS A 260 4.52 1.45 -19.74
C CYS A 260 4.26 0.04 -20.26
N THR A 261 5.18 -0.92 -20.06
CA THR A 261 4.96 -2.33 -20.37
C THR A 261 3.82 -2.93 -19.58
#